data_AF-A0AAN5I049-F1
#
_entry.id   AF-A0AAN5I049-F1
#
_cell.length_a   1.000
_cell.length_b   1.000
_cell.length_c   1.000
_cell.angle_alpha   90.00
_cell.angle_beta   90.00
_cell.angle_gamma   90.00
#
_symmetry.space_group_name_H-M   'P 1'
#
loop_
_entity.id
_entity.type
_entity.pdbx_description
1 polymer ?
#
loop_
_entity_poly.entity_id
_entity_poly.type
_entity_poly.pdbx_seq_one_letter_code
_entity_poly.pdbx_strand_id
1 'polypeptide(L)' 'MLLSFFHSLIFSSSCSSNLILLFLIIFHTPKELKAYSTMLMTCCIYELITAFSTFILFPRIVPLGF' A
#
# COMPACT_ATOMS: atom_id res chain seq x y z
N MET A 1 22.10 -4.51 2.23
CA MET A 1 21.51 -4.62 3.58
C MET A 1 20.71 -3.38 3.99
N LEU A 2 21.32 -2.19 4.08
CA LEU A 2 20.63 -0.94 4.46
C LEU A 2 19.43 -0.60 3.54
N LEU A 3 19.61 -0.71 2.22
CA LEU A 3 18.54 -0.45 1.24
C LEU A 3 17.32 -1.36 1.44
N SER A 4 17.54 -2.67 1.67
CA SER A 4 16.46 -3.63 1.91
C SER A 4 15.72 -3.38 3.22
N PHE A 5 16.44 -2.91 4.24
CA PHE A 5 15.84 -2.50 5.50
C PHE A 5 14.91 -1.29 5.30
N PHE A 6 15.37 -0.25 4.58
CA PHE A 6 14.53 0.89 4.22
C PHE A 6 13.32 0.47 3.37
N HIS A 7 13.52 -0.40 2.38
CA HIS A 7 12.42 -0.89 1.55
C HIS A 7 11.37 -1.66 2.37
N SER A 8 11.80 -2.48 3.33
CA SER A 8 10.89 -3.19 4.24
C SER A 8 10.11 -2.25 5.16
N LEU A 9 10.73 -1.17 5.64
CA LEU A 9 10.06 -0.15 6.46
C LEU A 9 9.03 0.64 5.65
N ILE A 10 9.39 1.03 4.43
CA ILE A 10 8.47 1.73 3.53
C ILE A 10 7.28 0.83 3.22
N PHE A 11 7.53 -0.44 2.86
CA PHE A 11 6.48 -1.42 2.59
C PHE A 11 5.52 -1.59 3.77
N SER A 12 6.04 -1.76 5.00
CA SER A 12 5.17 -1.92 6.17
C SER A 12 4.35 -0.66 6.43
N SER A 13 4.95 0.52 6.33
CA SER A 13 4.25 1.80 6.50
C SER A 13 3.14 2.00 5.46
N SER A 14 3.40 1.71 4.18
CA SER A 14 2.43 1.83 3.09
C SER A 14 1.27 0.85 3.23
N CYS A 15 1.53 -0.38 3.69
CA CYS A 15 0.47 -1.34 3.97
C CYS A 15 -0.40 -0.88 5.15
N SER A 16 0.22 -0.44 6.26
CA SER A 16 -0.51 0.04 7.43
C SER A 16 -1.36 1.27 7.12
N SER A 17 -0.82 2.27 6.42
CA SER A 17 -1.56 3.48 6.06
C SER A 17 -2.73 3.19 5.14
N ASN A 18 -2.54 2.34 4.13
CA ASN A 18 -3.62 1.97 3.20
C ASN A 18 -4.72 1.14 3.85
N LEU A 19 -4.39 0.25 4.80
CA LEU A 19 -5.40 -0.48 5.58
C LEU A 19 -6.20 0.44 6.50
N ILE A 20 -5.53 1.41 7.15
CA ILE A 20 -6.21 2.42 7.98
C ILE A 20 -7.12 3.30 7.11
N LEU A 21 -6.65 3.73 5.94
CA LEU A 21 -7.45 4.53 5.01
C LEU A 21 -8.67 3.75 4.53
N LEU A 22 -8.49 2.48 4.14
CA LEU A 22 -9.59 1.60 3.74
C LEU A 22 -10.65 1.46 4.86
N PHE A 23 -10.20 1.29 6.11
CA PHE A 23 -11.08 1.23 7.27
C PHE A 23 -11.85 2.55 7.46
N LEU A 24 -11.18 3.70 7.37
CA LEU A 24 -11.84 5.00 7.47
C LEU A 24 -12.85 5.22 6.34
N ILE A 25 -12.52 4.83 5.11
CA ILE A 25 -13.43 4.94 3.97
C ILE A 25 -14.70 4.12 4.22
N ILE A 26 -14.57 2.89 4.73
CA ILE A 26 -15.71 1.99 4.98
C ILE A 26 -16.59 2.50 6.13
N PHE A 27 -16.00 2.94 7.24
CA PHE A 27 -16.75 3.26 8.46
C PHE A 27 -17.19 4.72 8.58
N HIS A 28 -16.46 5.67 7.98
CA HIS A 28 -16.69 7.11 8.17
C HIS A 28 -17.26 7.85 6.96
N THR A 29 -17.36 7.24 5.77
CA THR A 29 -17.79 8.01 4.58
C THR A 29 -19.32 8.17 4.49
N PRO A 30 -19.86 9.40 4.45
CA PRO A 30 -21.29 9.65 4.27
C PRO A 30 -21.77 9.26 2.85
N LYS A 31 -23.03 8.80 2.74
CA LYS A 31 -23.62 8.27 1.50
C LYS A 31 -23.64 9.25 0.32
N GLU A 32 -23.65 10.56 0.60
CA GLU A 32 -23.57 11.65 -0.38
C GLU A 32 -22.26 11.61 -1.21
N LEU A 33 -21.17 11.07 -0.64
CA LEU A 33 -19.84 11.05 -1.26
C LEU A 33 -19.48 9.68 -1.84
N LYS A 34 -20.47 8.84 -2.16
CA LYS A 34 -20.26 7.44 -2.55
C LYS A 34 -19.35 7.27 -3.77
N ALA A 35 -19.45 8.12 -4.79
CA ALA A 35 -18.58 8.06 -5.95
C ALA A 35 -17.11 8.35 -5.60
N TYR A 36 -16.87 9.34 -4.74
CA TYR A 36 -15.54 9.67 -4.23
C TYR A 36 -14.97 8.56 -3.35
N SER A 37 -15.81 7.98 -2.48
CA SER A 37 -15.48 6.82 -1.65
C SER A 37 -15.01 5.63 -2.47
N THR A 38 -15.74 5.31 -3.54
CA THR A 38 -15.38 4.21 -4.46
C THR A 38 -14.05 4.49 -5.16
N MET A 39 -13.81 5.72 -5.63
CA MET A 39 -12.54 6.09 -6.25
C MET A 39 -11.36 6.02 -5.26
N LEU A 40 -11.56 6.45 -4.02
CA LEU A 40 -10.53 6.33 -2.98
C LEU A 40 -10.24 4.87 -2.64
N MET A 41 -11.29 4.04 -2.57
CA MET A 41 -11.16 2.61 -2.29
C MET A 41 -10.39 1.89 -3.40
N THR A 42 -10.67 2.19 -4.68
CA THR A 42 -9.91 1.60 -5.80
C THR A 42 -8.46 2.06 -5.80
N CYS A 43 -8.18 3.32 -5.45
CA CYS A 43 -6.80 3.80 -5.28
C CYS A 43 -6.07 3.04 -4.17
N CYS A 44 -6.68 2.87 -2.98
CA CYS A 44 -6.06 2.09 -1.89
C CYS A 44 -5.77 0.64 -2.28
N ILE A 45 -6.70 0.00 -2.99
CA ILE A 45 -6.49 -1.37 -3.47
C ILE A 45 -5.34 -1.42 -4.47
N TYR A 46 -5.26 -0.45 -5.39
CA TYR A 46 -4.17 -0.37 -6.35
C TYR A 46 -2.83 -0.17 -5.64
N GLU A 47 -2.74 0.76 -4.69
CA GLU A 47 -1.53 1.00 -3.91
C GLU A 47 -1.08 -0.23 -3.11
N LEU A 48 -2.01 -0.99 -2.53
CA LEU A 48 -1.69 -2.26 -1.87
C LEU A 48 -1.09 -3.26 -2.86
N ILE A 49 -1.71 -3.44 -4.03
CA ILE A 49 -1.20 -4.34 -5.08
C ILE A 49 0.19 -3.89 -5.54
N THR A 50 0.41 -2.59 -5.73
CA THR A 50 1.71 -2.04 -6.10
C THR A 50 2.76 -2.26 -5.00
N ALA A 51 2.40 -2.07 -3.73
CA ALA A 51 3.29 -2.33 -2.59
C ALA A 51 3.70 -3.80 -2.52
N PHE A 52 2.76 -4.73 -2.71
CA PHE A 52 3.08 -6.17 -2.77
C PHE A 52 3.93 -6.53 -3.98
N SER A 53 3.62 -5.97 -5.15
CA SER A 53 4.36 -6.24 -6.39
C SER A 53 5.80 -5.75 -6.28
N THR A 54 6.00 -4.54 -5.73
CA THR A 54 7.34 -3.98 -5.50
C THR A 54 8.11 -4.79 -4.48
N PHE A 55 7.48 -5.26 -3.39
CA PHE A 55 8.13 -6.16 -2.42
C PHE A 55 8.63 -7.47 -3.04
N ILE A 56 7.86 -8.07 -3.95
CA ILE A 56 8.23 -9.32 -4.64
C ILE A 56 9.34 -9.08 -5.68
N LEU A 57 9.25 -7.98 -6.42
CA LEU A 57 10.22 -7.64 -7.47
C LEU A 57 11.55 -7.12 -6.93
N PHE A 58 11.54 -6.45 -5.78
CA PHE A 58 12.72 -5.86 -5.17
C PHE A 58 13.89 -6.84 -4.97
N PRO A 59 13.72 -8.04 -4.37
CA PRO A 59 14.81 -9.02 -4.25
C PRO A 59 15.24 -9.62 -5.59
N ARG A 60 14.43 -9.50 -6.65
CA ARG A 60 14.75 -9.99 -7.99
C ARG A 60 15.54 -8.96 -8.82
N ILE A 61 15.31 -7.67 -8.57
CA ILE A 61 15.97 -6.56 -9.28
C ILE A 61 17.29 -6.18 -8.60
N VAL A 62 17.28 -6.12 -7.26
CA VAL A 62 18.48 -5.91 -6.47
C VAL A 62 18.90 -7.27 -5.93
N PRO A 63 19.77 -8.02 -6.64
CA PRO A 63 20.34 -9.22 -6.05
C PRO A 63 21.02 -8.79 -4.76
N LEU A 64 20.49 -9.27 -3.63
CA LEU A 64 21.16 -9.22 -2.35
C LEU A 64 22.44 -10.04 -2.53
N GLY A 65 23.51 -9.36 -2.94
CA GLY A 65 24.82 -9.97 -3.08
C GLY A 65 25.26 -10.49 -1.73
N PHE A 66 25.25 -11.82 -1.62
CA PHE A 66 25.70 -12.69 -0.52
C PHE A 66 24.82 -12.70 0.74
#